data_AF-A0A6A4E6C9-F1
#
_entry.id   AF-A0A6A4E6C9-F1
#
_cell.length_a   1.000
_cell.length_b   1.000
_cell.length_c   1.000
_cell.angle_alpha   90.00
_cell.angle_beta   90.00
_cell.angle_gamma   90.00
#
_symmetry.space_group_name_H-M   'P 1'
#
loop_
_entity.id
_entity.type
_entity.pdbx_description
1 polymer ?
#
loop_
_entity_poly.entity_id
_entity_poly.type
_entity_poly.pdbx_seq_one_letter_code
_entity_poly.pdbx_strand_id
1 'polypeptide(L)'
;MGASVELLALYAAVQTRRRLSAELKLLRARLQDEKLRDEWRRMVRIRHYLTLGVLKDHTASSWADTWAHGTDKNLINLTSLSRDAFAQLLERSTATPASIHMGVSGREELQSNAAVGH
;
A
#
# COMPACT_ATOMS: atom_id res chain seq x y z
N MET A 1 -20.41 -48.60 37.86
CA MET A 1 -19.89 -47.25 38.20
C MET A 1 -19.04 -46.62 37.08
N GLY A 2 -18.19 -47.36 36.36
CA GLY A 2 -17.28 -46.77 35.34
C GLY A 2 -17.96 -46.15 34.10
N ALA A 3 -18.95 -46.82 33.51
CA ALA A 3 -19.59 -46.37 32.26
C ALA A 3 -20.30 -45.00 32.38
N SER A 4 -20.85 -44.66 33.55
CA SER A 4 -21.53 -43.37 33.77
C SER A 4 -20.55 -42.19 33.81
N VAL A 5 -19.34 -42.41 34.37
CA VAL A 5 -18.30 -41.38 34.43
C VAL A 5 -17.69 -41.14 33.05
N GLU A 6 -17.47 -42.21 32.28
CA GLU A 6 -17.01 -42.13 30.88
C GLU A 6 -18.00 -41.38 29.99
N LEU A 7 -19.30 -41.65 30.13
CA LEU A 7 -20.35 -40.93 29.39
C LEU A 7 -20.39 -39.43 29.75
N LEU A 8 -20.23 -39.08 31.03
CA LEU A 8 -20.15 -37.68 31.47
C LEU A 8 -18.90 -36.98 30.92
N ALA A 9 -17.75 -37.66 30.94
CA ALA A 9 -16.51 -37.14 30.39
C ALA A 9 -16.61 -36.91 28.88
N LEU A 10 -17.19 -37.86 28.13
CA LEU A 10 -17.45 -37.74 26.69
C LEU A 10 -18.43 -36.60 26.40
N TYR A 11 -19.50 -36.48 27.18
CA TYR A 11 -20.46 -35.38 27.03
C TYR A 11 -19.80 -34.02 27.27
N ALA A 12 -19.01 -33.88 28.34
CA ALA A 12 -18.25 -32.67 28.63
C ALA A 12 -17.24 -32.34 27.53
N ALA A 13 -16.53 -33.33 27.00
CA ALA A 13 -15.60 -33.16 25.90
C ALA A 13 -16.31 -32.69 24.62
N VAL A 14 -17.47 -33.27 24.28
CA VAL A 14 -18.28 -32.86 23.13
C VAL A 14 -18.80 -31.43 23.31
N GLN A 15 -19.27 -31.06 24.51
CA GLN A 15 -19.75 -29.72 24.79
C GLN A 15 -18.62 -28.68 24.71
N THR A 16 -17.45 -29.00 25.25
CA THR A 16 -16.26 -28.13 25.20
C THR A 16 -15.83 -27.92 23.76
N ARG A 17 -15.76 -29.00 22.96
CA ARG A 17 -15.45 -28.92 21.54
C ARG A 17 -16.46 -28.07 20.77
N ARG A 18 -17.75 -28.18 21.08
CA ARG A 18 -18.80 -27.34 20.47
C ARG A 18 -18.59 -25.87 20.79
N ARG A 19 -18.33 -25.51 22.06
CA ARG A 19 -18.06 -24.13 22.49
C ARG A 19 -16.83 -23.54 21.81
N LEU A 20 -15.71 -24.25 21.84
CA LEU A 20 -14.48 -23.81 21.18
C LEU A 20 -14.67 -23.66 19.67
N SER A 21 -15.44 -24.56 19.04
CA SER A 21 -15.74 -24.44 17.61
C SER A 21 -16.58 -23.20 17.28
N ALA A 22 -17.48 -22.79 18.18
CA ALA A 22 -18.27 -21.58 18.03
C ALA A 22 -17.40 -20.34 18.22
N GLU A 23 -16.54 -20.34 19.24
CA GLU A 23 -15.61 -19.24 19.51
C GLU A 23 -14.61 -19.03 18.36
N LEU A 24 -14.04 -20.12 17.83
CA LEU A 24 -13.16 -20.05 16.66
C LEU A 24 -13.87 -19.47 15.42
N LYS A 25 -15.16 -19.79 15.23
CA LYS A 25 -15.95 -19.19 14.13
C LYS A 25 -16.08 -17.69 14.30
N LEU A 26 -16.37 -17.21 15.53
CA LEU A 26 -16.49 -15.79 15.83
C LEU A 26 -15.16 -15.05 15.67
N LEU A 27 -14.06 -15.61 16.16
CA LEU A 27 -12.72 -15.02 16.03
C LEU A 27 -12.30 -14.92 14.56
N ARG A 28 -12.57 -15.95 13.75
CA ARG A 28 -12.31 -15.91 12.31
C ARG A 28 -13.12 -14.83 11.61
N ALA A 29 -14.41 -14.68 11.94
CA ALA A 29 -15.23 -13.62 11.37
C ALA A 29 -14.67 -12.23 11.72
N ARG A 30 -14.32 -11.98 12.99
CA ARG A 30 -13.72 -10.71 13.41
C ARG A 30 -12.40 -10.40 12.71
N LEU A 31 -11.55 -11.42 12.53
CA LEU A 31 -10.27 -11.26 11.84
C LEU A 31 -10.45 -10.96 10.35
N GLN A 32 -11.48 -11.52 9.71
CA GLN A 32 -11.84 -11.17 8.33
C GLN A 32 -12.31 -9.72 8.24
N ASP A 33 -13.16 -9.27 9.16
CA ASP A 33 -13.63 -7.88 9.19
C ASP A 33 -12.49 -6.87 9.37
N GLU A 34 -11.52 -7.15 10.25
CA GLU A 34 -10.35 -6.27 10.41
C GLU A 34 -9.47 -6.23 9.16
N LYS A 35 -9.27 -7.38 8.49
CA LYS A 35 -8.55 -7.42 7.21
C LYS A 35 -9.24 -6.59 6.14
N LEU A 36 -10.56 -6.73 6.02
CA LEU A 36 -11.38 -5.93 5.10
C LEU A 36 -11.27 -4.43 5.42
N ARG A 37 -11.28 -4.04 6.70
CA ARG A 37 -11.10 -2.64 7.13
C ARG A 37 -9.71 -2.09 6.79
N ASP A 38 -8.66 -2.89 6.94
CA ASP A 38 -7.29 -2.48 6.63
C ASP A 38 -7.07 -2.37 5.13
N GLU A 39 -7.58 -3.32 4.35
CA GLU A 39 -7.53 -3.28 2.88
C GLU A 39 -8.33 -2.11 2.33
N TRP A 40 -9.51 -1.82 2.88
CA TRP A 40 -10.30 -0.66 2.50
C TRP A 40 -9.54 0.65 2.76
N ARG A 41 -8.94 0.82 3.95
CA ARG A 41 -8.11 2.00 4.26
C ARG A 41 -6.89 2.11 3.33
N ARG A 42 -6.29 0.99 2.92
CA ARG A 42 -5.21 0.96 1.93
C ARG A 42 -5.72 1.36 0.54
N MET A 43 -6.85 0.82 0.08
CA MET A 43 -7.44 1.15 -1.22
C MET A 43 -7.88 2.60 -1.34
N VAL A 44 -8.44 3.20 -0.28
CA VAL A 44 -8.82 4.62 -0.26
C VAL A 44 -7.58 5.51 -0.40
N ARG A 45 -6.50 5.19 0.34
CA ARG A 45 -5.24 5.91 0.20
C ARG A 45 -4.69 5.74 -1.22
N ILE A 46 -4.59 4.52 -1.76
CA ILE A 46 -4.13 4.24 -3.15
C ILE A 46 -4.94 5.01 -4.19
N ARG A 47 -6.27 4.99 -4.09
CA ARG A 47 -7.16 5.72 -4.98
C ARG A 47 -6.90 7.22 -4.92
N HIS A 48 -6.66 7.79 -3.74
CA HIS A 48 -6.29 9.19 -3.58
C HIS A 48 -4.98 9.50 -4.33
N TYR A 49 -3.90 8.73 -4.13
CA TYR A 49 -2.63 8.92 -4.88
C TYR A 49 -2.80 8.81 -6.40
N LEU A 50 -3.62 7.86 -6.88
CA LEU A 50 -3.78 7.59 -8.31
C LEU A 50 -4.70 8.58 -9.02
N THR A 51 -5.74 9.07 -8.34
CA THR A 51 -6.66 10.05 -8.94
C THR A 51 -6.08 11.45 -9.02
N LEU A 52 -5.03 11.73 -8.26
CA LEU A 52 -4.19 12.92 -8.50
C LEU A 52 -3.43 12.87 -9.83
N GLY A 53 -3.29 11.70 -10.45
CA GLY A 53 -2.72 11.52 -11.79
C GLY A 53 -3.69 11.79 -12.96
N VAL A 54 -4.97 12.09 -12.70
CA VAL A 54 -5.93 12.47 -13.77
C VAL A 54 -5.81 13.96 -14.16
N LEU A 55 -4.96 14.75 -13.49
CA LEU A 55 -4.54 16.05 -14.01
C LEU A 55 -3.30 15.91 -14.92
N LYS A 56 -3.53 15.54 -16.20
CA LYS A 56 -2.57 15.58 -17.35
C LYS A 56 -1.32 14.68 -17.26
N ASP A 57 -0.63 14.52 -18.40
CA ASP A 57 0.51 13.64 -18.77
C ASP A 57 1.42 13.22 -17.58
N HIS A 58 2.11 12.09 -17.57
CA HIS A 58 2.91 11.69 -16.38
C HIS A 58 4.08 12.64 -16.07
N THR A 59 4.54 13.47 -17.01
CA THR A 59 5.41 14.64 -16.79
C THR A 59 4.65 15.94 -16.46
N ALA A 60 3.34 15.94 -16.66
CA ALA A 60 2.40 17.03 -16.38
C ALA A 60 1.42 16.72 -15.22
N SER A 61 1.59 15.57 -14.56
CA SER A 61 0.78 15.12 -13.45
C SER A 61 1.26 15.81 -12.19
N SER A 62 0.31 16.30 -11.38
CA SER A 62 0.63 17.14 -10.22
C SER A 62 1.65 16.47 -9.27
N TRP A 63 1.60 15.14 -9.15
CA TRP A 63 2.54 14.41 -8.30
C TRP A 63 3.93 14.25 -8.92
N ALA A 64 4.04 14.17 -10.25
CA ALA A 64 5.31 14.00 -10.93
C ALA A 64 6.10 15.31 -11.05
N ASP A 65 5.42 16.44 -11.25
CA ASP A 65 6.07 17.75 -11.20
C ASP A 65 6.55 18.07 -9.76
N THR A 66 5.71 17.76 -8.77
CA THR A 66 6.10 17.84 -7.34
C THR A 66 7.25 16.89 -7.01
N TRP A 67 7.31 15.72 -7.65
CA TRP A 67 8.41 14.76 -7.48
C TRP A 67 9.74 15.27 -8.06
N ALA A 68 9.73 15.94 -9.22
CA ALA A 68 10.94 16.44 -9.86
C ALA A 68 11.49 17.74 -9.23
N HIS A 69 10.61 18.68 -8.87
CA HIS A 69 11.01 20.04 -8.47
C HIS A 69 10.62 20.43 -7.03
N GLY A 70 9.78 19.63 -6.35
CA GLY A 70 9.29 19.92 -4.99
C GLY A 70 10.12 19.29 -3.87
N THR A 71 9.83 19.65 -2.61
CA THR A 71 10.46 19.02 -1.43
C THR A 71 9.63 17.82 -0.93
N ASP A 72 10.22 16.95 -0.09
CA ASP A 72 9.56 15.75 0.47
C ASP A 72 8.20 16.06 1.14
N LYS A 73 8.15 17.20 1.84
CA LYS A 73 6.97 17.67 2.56
C LYS A 73 5.78 17.95 1.63
N ASN A 74 6.04 18.44 0.42
CA ASN A 74 5.00 18.71 -0.58
C ASN A 74 4.39 17.41 -1.13
N LEU A 75 5.21 16.38 -1.32
CA LEU A 75 4.79 15.09 -1.87
C LEU A 75 3.87 14.33 -0.91
N ILE A 76 4.16 14.40 0.40
CA ILE A 76 3.28 13.81 1.43
C ILE A 76 1.91 14.47 1.41
N ASN A 77 1.79 15.79 1.26
CA ASN A 77 0.47 16.42 1.33
C ASN A 77 -0.40 16.11 0.13
N LEU A 78 0.22 16.05 -1.05
CA LEU A 78 -0.50 15.74 -2.25
C LEU A 78 -0.97 14.29 -2.21
N THR A 79 -0.07 13.40 -1.89
CA THR A 79 -0.21 11.99 -2.19
C THR A 79 -0.61 11.27 -0.91
N SER A 80 0.01 11.61 0.24
CA SER A 80 0.00 10.97 1.57
C SER A 80 1.18 10.00 1.83
N LEU A 81 2.29 10.07 1.09
CA LEU A 81 3.49 9.23 1.25
C LEU A 81 4.78 10.08 1.19
N SER A 82 5.80 9.71 1.99
CA SER A 82 7.15 10.30 1.91
C SER A 82 7.86 9.85 0.65
N ARG A 83 8.91 10.57 0.25
CA ARG A 83 9.68 10.28 -0.96
C ARG A 83 10.25 8.88 -0.97
N ASP A 84 10.80 8.40 0.14
CA ASP A 84 11.35 7.04 0.21
C ASP A 84 10.26 5.97 0.14
N ALA A 85 9.14 6.15 0.83
CA ALA A 85 8.02 5.20 0.80
C ALA A 85 7.31 5.21 -0.56
N PHE A 86 7.24 6.37 -1.19
CA PHE A 86 6.73 6.56 -2.54
C PHE A 86 7.70 5.98 -3.58
N ALA A 87 9.02 6.15 -3.41
CA ALA A 87 10.05 5.52 -4.24
C ALA A 87 9.97 4.00 -4.16
N GLN A 88 9.92 3.42 -2.95
CA GLN A 88 9.71 1.97 -2.78
C GLN A 88 8.37 1.50 -3.38
N LEU A 89 7.35 2.35 -3.36
CA LEU A 89 6.06 2.09 -3.99
C LEU A 89 6.13 2.16 -5.53
N LEU A 90 6.93 3.06 -6.07
CA LEU A 90 7.21 3.14 -7.50
C LEU A 90 8.07 1.96 -7.94
N GLU A 91 9.15 1.65 -7.24
CA GLU A 91 10.04 0.52 -7.49
C GLU A 91 9.29 -0.82 -7.45
N ARG A 92 8.44 -1.06 -6.46
CA ARG A 92 7.61 -2.28 -6.42
C ARG A 92 6.56 -2.32 -7.52
N SER A 93 6.13 -1.15 -8.04
CA SER A 93 5.16 -1.06 -9.14
C SER A 93 5.82 -1.22 -10.51
N THR A 94 7.11 -0.86 -10.64
CA THR A 94 7.92 -1.08 -11.84
C THR A 94 8.60 -2.45 -11.85
N ALA A 95 8.73 -3.10 -10.70
CA ALA A 95 9.38 -4.41 -10.53
C ALA A 95 8.51 -5.62 -10.92
N THR A 96 7.33 -5.44 -11.53
CA THR A 96 6.77 -6.50 -12.38
C THR A 96 7.66 -6.64 -13.62
N PRO A 97 8.33 -7.79 -13.84
CA PRO A 97 9.42 -7.87 -14.81
C PRO A 97 8.88 -8.06 -16.23
N ALA A 98 8.39 -6.96 -16.82
CA ALA A 98 8.27 -6.80 -18.26
C ALA A 98 8.13 -5.31 -18.61
N SER A 99 9.27 -4.62 -18.60
CA SER A 99 9.60 -3.49 -19.49
C SER A 99 8.48 -2.46 -19.77
N ILE A 100 8.46 -1.35 -19.03
CA ILE A 100 8.19 -0.03 -19.64
C ILE A 100 9.25 0.95 -19.14
N HIS A 101 10.22 1.18 -20.02
CA HIS A 101 11.24 2.20 -19.95
C HIS A 101 10.58 3.57 -19.78
N MET A 102 10.79 4.22 -18.64
CA MET A 102 10.38 5.61 -18.44
C MET A 102 11.47 6.35 -17.67
N GLY A 103 12.51 6.67 -18.43
CA GLY A 103 13.58 7.57 -18.03
C GLY A 103 13.58 8.73 -19.01
N VAL A 104 12.77 9.75 -18.71
CA VAL A 104 12.95 11.09 -19.22
C VAL A 104 13.57 11.90 -18.09
N SER A 105 14.74 12.47 -18.34
CA SER A 105 15.16 13.72 -17.70
C SER A 105 15.92 14.53 -18.73
N GLY A 106 15.32 15.65 -19.16
CA GLY A 106 15.92 16.69 -19.99
C GLY A 106 17.16 17.31 -19.33
N ARG A 107 18.10 17.90 -20.04
CA ARG A 107 17.99 19.02 -21.01
C ARG A 107 17.63 20.34 -20.32
N GLU A 108 18.62 20.88 -19.61
CA GLU A 108 19.00 22.30 -19.40
C GLU A 108 20.50 22.19 -19.03
N GLU A 109 21.48 22.90 -19.58
CA GLU A 109 21.57 24.33 -19.87
C GLU A 109 22.52 24.57 -21.07
N LEU A 110 22.07 25.36 -22.05
CA LEU A 110 22.94 26.07 -23.00
C LEU A 110 23.00 27.52 -22.54
N GLN A 111 24.09 27.95 -21.88
CA GLN A 111 24.65 29.30 -21.91
C GLN A 111 25.80 29.45 -20.89
N SER A 112 27.00 28.98 -21.24
CA SER A 112 28.26 29.50 -20.72
C SER A 112 29.41 29.09 -21.64
N ASN A 113 29.52 29.76 -22.79
CA ASN A 113 30.80 29.99 -23.49
C ASN A 113 30.58 30.97 -24.65
N ALA A 114 30.33 32.23 -24.29
CA ALA A 114 30.51 33.39 -25.16
C ALA A 114 31.20 34.50 -24.35
N ALA A 115 32.39 34.22 -23.82
CA ALA A 115 33.31 35.21 -23.25
C ALA A 115 34.66 34.55 -22.89
N VAL A 116 35.49 34.26 -23.89
CA VAL A 116 36.96 34.28 -23.70
C VAL A 116 37.53 34.99 -24.92
N GLY A 117 37.73 36.29 -24.77
CA GLY A 117 38.73 37.02 -25.54
C GLY A 117 39.99 37.10 -24.68
N HIS A 118 41.10 36.62 -25.22
CA HIS A 118 42.40 37.29 -25.27
C HIS A 118 43.31 36.56 -26.25
#